data_AF-A0A959JC77-F1
#
_entry.id   AF-A0A959JC77-F1
#
_cell.length_a   1.000
_cell.length_b   1.000
_cell.length_c   1.000
_cell.angle_alpha   90.00
_cell.angle_beta   90.00
_cell.angle_gamma   90.00
#
_symmetry.space_group_name_H-M   'P 1'
#
loop_
_entity.id
_entity.type
_entity.pdbx_description
1 polymer ?
#
loop_
_entity_poly.entity_id
_entity_poly.type
_entity_poly.pdbx_seq_one_letter_code
_entity_poly.pdbx_strand_id
1 'polypeptide(L)'
;MSTSLYRHAQLRWRRSPALTQQIIQTVLLGLFGLYLAANLVFLSLFANKIMAELYPQEDPYIKLGGFLIYGFFAGLLMRVILQKFPGIQVKPYLLLPVPRRRIINFLLRSS
;
A
#
# COMPACT_ATOMS: atom_id res chain seq x y z
N MET A 1 -27.35 10.06 14.97
CA MET A 1 -26.09 10.84 14.85
C MET A 1 -25.01 10.15 14.00
N SER A 2 -25.07 8.83 13.74
CA SER A 2 -24.09 8.13 12.88
C SER A 2 -24.33 8.29 11.38
N THR A 3 -25.59 8.42 10.93
CA THR A 3 -25.95 8.49 9.50
C THR A 3 -25.49 9.77 8.81
N SER A 4 -25.42 10.90 9.55
CA SER A 4 -24.88 12.15 9.01
C SER A 4 -23.39 12.05 8.70
N LEU A 5 -22.61 11.34 9.53
CA LEU A 5 -21.16 11.17 9.34
C LEU A 5 -20.83 10.39 8.07
N TYR A 6 -21.54 9.29 7.79
CA TYR A 6 -21.39 8.54 6.54
C TYR A 6 -21.71 9.41 5.31
N ARG A 7 -22.77 10.21 5.38
CA ARG A 7 -23.15 11.14 4.31
C ARG A 7 -22.08 12.21 4.08
N HIS A 8 -21.53 12.78 5.15
CA HIS A 8 -20.44 13.74 5.05
C HIS A 8 -19.15 13.12 4.48
N ALA A 9 -18.82 11.87 4.85
CA ALA A 9 -17.69 11.15 4.28
C ALA A 9 -17.84 10.90 2.78
N GLN A 10 -19.01 10.47 2.33
CA GLN A 10 -19.31 10.25 0.91
C GLN A 10 -19.27 11.56 0.11
N LEU A 11 -19.84 12.65 0.64
CA LEU A 11 -19.79 13.97 0.00
C LEU A 11 -18.36 14.52 -0.08
N ARG A 12 -17.55 14.30 0.96
CA ARG A 12 -16.13 14.69 0.97
C ARG A 12 -15.32 13.94 -0.08
N TRP A 13 -15.58 12.64 -0.25
CA TRP A 13 -14.92 11.83 -1.28
C TRP A 13 -15.24 12.32 -2.69
N ARG A 14 -16.52 12.58 -2.98
CA ARG A 14 -16.97 13.10 -4.29
C ARG A 14 -16.46 14.51 -4.61
N ARG A 15 -16.24 15.35 -3.59
CA ARG A 15 -15.72 16.73 -3.74
C ARG A 15 -14.20 16.84 -3.63
N SER A 16 -13.48 15.72 -3.59
CA SER A 16 -12.03 15.78 -3.46
C SER A 16 -11.42 16.48 -4.68
N PRO A 17 -10.52 17.48 -4.50
CA PRO A 17 -9.92 18.23 -5.61
C PRO A 17 -9.21 17.32 -6.62
N ALA A 18 -8.67 16.19 -6.16
CA ALA A 18 -8.08 15.16 -7.02
C ALA A 18 -9.07 14.66 -8.09
N LEU A 19 -10.33 14.37 -7.71
CA LEU A 19 -11.35 13.88 -8.64
C LEU A 19 -11.83 14.96 -9.62
N THR A 20 -11.90 16.23 -9.19
CA THR A 20 -12.59 17.29 -9.95
C THR A 20 -11.64 18.20 -10.73
N GLN A 21 -10.44 18.49 -10.22
CA GLN A 21 -9.48 19.37 -10.87
C GLN A 21 -8.58 18.63 -11.87
N GLN A 22 -8.35 17.33 -11.67
CA GLN A 22 -7.46 16.51 -12.51
C GLN A 22 -8.20 15.27 -13.01
N ILE A 23 -9.34 15.48 -13.68
CA ILE A 23 -10.21 14.40 -14.19
C ILE A 23 -9.43 13.47 -15.13
N ILE A 24 -8.64 14.02 -16.06
CA ILE A 24 -7.83 13.23 -17.01
C ILE A 24 -6.83 12.33 -16.26
N GLN A 25 -6.10 12.89 -15.29
CA GLN A 25 -5.14 12.13 -14.49
C GLN A 25 -5.84 11.04 -13.66
N THR A 26 -6.99 11.36 -13.06
CA THR A 26 -7.76 10.41 -12.26
C THR A 26 -8.27 9.24 -13.09
N VAL A 27 -8.79 9.52 -14.29
CA VAL A 27 -9.25 8.47 -15.23
C VAL A 27 -8.06 7.62 -15.70
N LEU A 28 -6.94 8.25 -16.05
CA LEU A 28 -5.72 7.53 -16.46
C LEU A 28 -5.22 6.59 -15.36
N LEU A 29 -5.15 7.07 -14.11
CA LEU A 29 -4.77 6.26 -12.95
C LEU A 29 -5.79 5.14 -12.69
N GLY A 30 -7.08 5.40 -12.87
CA GLY A 30 -8.13 4.39 -12.77
C GLY A 30 -7.99 3.27 -13.81
N LEU A 31 -7.76 3.63 -15.07
CA LEU A 31 -7.49 2.68 -16.15
C LEU A 31 -6.20 1.90 -15.91
N PHE A 32 -5.14 2.56 -15.46
CA PHE A 32 -3.89 1.90 -15.10
C PHE A 32 -4.08 0.89 -13.96
N GLY A 33 -4.84 1.27 -12.92
CA GLY A 33 -5.22 0.36 -11.83
C GLY A 33 -6.03 -0.84 -12.33
N LEU A 34 -6.99 -0.62 -13.22
CA LEU A 34 -7.78 -1.68 -13.84
C LEU A 34 -6.89 -2.63 -14.67
N TYR A 35 -5.98 -2.08 -15.46
CA TYR A 35 -5.01 -2.84 -16.26
C TYR A 35 -4.13 -3.72 -15.37
N LEU A 36 -3.61 -3.20 -14.27
CA LEU A 36 -2.83 -3.98 -13.30
C LEU A 36 -3.68 -5.09 -12.66
N ALA A 37 -4.92 -4.79 -12.28
CA ALA A 37 -5.84 -5.78 -11.71
C ALA A 37 -6.13 -6.91 -12.70
N ALA A 38 -6.37 -6.58 -13.97
CA ALA A 38 -6.58 -7.56 -15.04
C ALA A 38 -5.35 -8.47 -15.22
N ASN A 39 -4.13 -7.91 -15.21
CA ASN A 39 -2.90 -8.70 -15.27
C ASN A 39 -2.74 -9.64 -14.08
N LEU A 40 -3.10 -9.21 -12.86
CA LEU A 40 -3.04 -10.08 -11.67
C LEU A 40 -4.01 -11.26 -11.79
N VAL A 41 -5.23 -11.02 -12.26
CA VAL A 41 -6.22 -12.08 -12.50
C VAL A 41 -5.72 -13.03 -13.59
N PHE A 42 -5.23 -12.48 -14.69
CA PHE A 42 -4.67 -13.28 -15.79
C PHE A 42 -3.51 -14.16 -15.29
N LEU A 43 -2.52 -13.57 -14.62
CA LEU A 43 -1.41 -14.31 -14.05
C LEU A 43 -1.88 -15.41 -13.09
N SER A 44 -2.86 -15.12 -12.24
CA SER A 44 -3.40 -16.10 -11.30
C SER A 44 -4.06 -17.30 -12.00
N LEU A 45 -4.80 -17.08 -13.09
CA LEU A 45 -5.49 -18.16 -13.81
C LEU A 45 -4.52 -18.97 -14.68
N PHE A 46 -3.54 -18.30 -15.28
CA PHE A 46 -2.58 -18.92 -16.21
C PHE A 46 -1.30 -19.41 -15.53
N ALA A 47 -1.06 -19.11 -14.25
CA ALA A 47 0.12 -19.51 -13.49
C ALA A 47 0.44 -21.01 -13.62
N ASN A 48 -0.57 -21.88 -13.51
CA ASN A 48 -0.40 -23.33 -13.61
C ASN A 48 0.09 -23.75 -15.02
N LYS A 49 -0.47 -23.15 -16.08
CA LYS A 49 -0.10 -23.47 -17.46
C LYS A 49 1.31 -22.97 -17.78
N ILE A 50 1.62 -21.74 -17.38
CA ILE A 50 2.95 -21.13 -17.56
C ILE A 50 4.01 -21.98 -16.85
N MET A 51 3.74 -22.46 -15.63
CA MET A 51 4.69 -23.29 -14.89
C MET A 51 4.85 -24.69 -15.48
N ALA A 52 3.77 -25.28 -16.01
CA ALA A 52 3.84 -26.56 -16.71
C ALA A 52 4.69 -26.49 -17.99
N GLU A 53 4.67 -25.36 -18.68
CA GLU A 53 5.45 -25.14 -19.91
C GLU A 53 6.93 -24.82 -19.63
N LEU A 54 7.21 -24.07 -18.56
CA LEU A 54 8.58 -23.73 -18.16
C LEU A 54 9.33 -24.88 -17.46
N TYR A 55 8.61 -25.69 -16.68
CA TYR A 55 9.18 -26.79 -15.90
C TYR A 55 8.40 -28.10 -16.13
N PRO A 56 8.51 -28.71 -17.32
CA PRO A 56 7.72 -29.90 -17.68
C PRO A 56 8.08 -31.17 -16.89
N GLN A 57 9.21 -31.17 -16.17
CA GLN A 57 9.72 -32.31 -15.40
C GLN A 57 9.25 -32.31 -13.94
N GLU A 58 8.68 -31.20 -13.45
CA GLU A 58 8.27 -31.05 -12.05
C GLU A 58 6.79 -30.73 -11.94
N ASP A 59 6.15 -31.16 -10.85
CA ASP A 59 4.74 -30.86 -10.60
C ASP A 59 4.53 -29.33 -10.48
N PRO A 60 3.72 -28.71 -11.36
CA PRO A 60 3.54 -27.26 -11.38
C PRO A 60 3.07 -26.69 -10.04
N TYR A 61 2.27 -27.46 -9.31
CA TYR A 61 1.75 -27.09 -7.99
C TYR A 61 2.85 -26.97 -6.93
N ILE A 62 3.85 -27.85 -6.96
CA ILE A 62 4.95 -27.86 -5.99
C ILE A 62 5.87 -26.65 -6.23
N LYS A 63 6.22 -26.39 -7.50
CA LYS A 63 7.02 -25.21 -7.88
C LYS A 63 6.31 -23.90 -7.56
N LEU A 64 5.00 -23.80 -7.84
CA LEU A 64 4.19 -22.63 -7.51
C LEU A 64 4.12 -22.40 -6.01
N GLY A 65 3.87 -23.45 -5.23
CA GLY A 65 3.88 -23.37 -3.76
C GLY A 65 5.21 -22.84 -3.22
N GLY A 66 6.34 -23.33 -3.76
CA GLY A 66 7.67 -22.83 -3.42
C GLY A 66 7.84 -21.35 -3.73
N PHE A 67 7.47 -20.91 -4.94
CA PHE A 67 7.53 -19.50 -5.34
C PHE A 67 6.70 -18.59 -4.43
N LEU A 68 5.51 -19.04 -4.02
CA LEU A 68 4.64 -18.28 -3.10
C LEU A 68 5.29 -18.11 -1.72
N ILE A 69 5.94 -19.15 -1.20
CA ILE A 69 6.66 -19.08 0.09
C ILE A 69 7.85 -18.11 -0.02
N TYR A 70 8.68 -18.24 -1.04
CA TYR A 70 9.81 -17.31 -1.26
C TYR A 70 9.31 -15.87 -1.47
N GLY A 71 8.24 -15.67 -2.24
CA GLY A 71 7.62 -14.38 -2.46
C GLY A 71 7.06 -13.76 -1.17
N PHE A 72 6.47 -14.58 -0.29
CA PHE A 72 5.99 -14.12 1.02
C PHE A 72 7.13 -13.61 1.90
N PHE A 73 8.23 -14.38 2.03
CA PHE A 73 9.39 -13.93 2.80
C PHE A 73 10.09 -12.72 2.18
N ALA A 74 10.25 -12.67 0.86
CA ALA A 74 10.76 -11.49 0.17
C ALA A 74 9.88 -10.26 0.42
N GLY A 75 8.56 -10.44 0.41
CA GLY A 75 7.59 -9.38 0.75
C GLY A 75 7.70 -8.90 2.20
N LEU A 76 7.98 -9.80 3.15
CA LEU A 76 8.25 -9.43 4.54
C LEU A 76 9.54 -8.64 4.69
N LEU A 77 10.62 -9.07 4.04
CA LEU A 77 11.89 -8.34 4.03
C LEU A 77 11.73 -6.95 3.41
N MET A 78 11.07 -6.88 2.25
CA MET A 78 10.79 -5.61 1.58
C MET A 78 9.89 -4.71 2.43
N ARG A 79 8.94 -5.28 3.18
CA ARG A 79 8.09 -4.52 4.10
C ARG A 79 8.91 -3.84 5.17
N VAL A 80 9.90 -4.50 5.77
CA VAL A 80 10.76 -3.88 6.80
C VAL A 80 11.56 -2.71 6.23
N ILE A 81 12.03 -2.82 4.98
CA ILE A 81 12.80 -1.77 4.30
C ILE A 81 11.91 -0.58 3.91
N LEU A 82 10.71 -0.85 3.37
CA LEU A 82 9.77 0.18 2.90
C LEU A 82 8.90 0.78 4.01
N GLN A 83 8.84 0.15 5.18
CA GLN A 83 8.06 0.64 6.29
C GLN A 83 8.65 1.98 6.76
N LYS A 84 7.91 3.04 6.50
CA LYS A 84 8.28 4.39 6.92
C LYS A 84 8.59 4.37 8.41
N PHE A 85 9.79 4.82 8.79
CA PHE A 85 10.09 5.11 10.17
C PHE A 85 9.02 6.06 10.71
N PRO A 86 8.43 5.80 11.90
CA PRO A 86 7.45 6.69 12.50
C PRO A 86 8.15 8.00 12.88
N GLY A 87 8.24 8.93 11.92
CA GLY A 87 8.71 10.26 12.17
C GLY A 87 7.76 10.94 13.15
N ILE A 88 8.21 11.14 14.38
CA ILE A 88 7.45 11.86 15.40
C ILE A 88 7.17 13.26 14.84
N GLN A 89 5.90 13.53 14.53
CA GLN A 89 5.51 14.86 14.05
C GLN A 89 5.68 15.85 15.21
N VAL A 90 6.70 16.70 15.15
CA VAL A 90 7.05 17.63 16.24
C VAL A 90 5.98 18.72 16.44
N LYS A 91 5.26 19.08 15.37
CA LYS A 91 4.27 20.17 15.33
C LYS A 91 3.16 20.09 16.42
N PRO A 92 2.47 18.96 16.62
CA PRO A 92 1.45 18.84 17.69
C PRO A 92 2.02 19.02 19.12
N TYR A 93 3.30 18.73 19.35
CA TYR A 93 3.92 18.87 20.68
C TYR A 93 4.26 20.32 21.03
N LEU A 94 4.25 21.24 20.07
CA LEU A 94 4.50 22.67 20.30
C LEU A 94 3.28 23.41 20.89
N LEU A 95 2.08 22.84 20.75
CA LEU A 95 0.84 23.37 21.32
C LEU A 95 0.64 22.97 22.79
N LEU A 96 1.32 21.90 23.22
CA LEU A 96 1.29 21.43 24.60
C LEU A 96 2.28 22.25 25.44
N PRO A 97 1.99 22.49 26.74
CA PRO A 97 2.87 23.21 27.65
C PRO A 97 4.08 22.35 28.09
N VAL A 98 4.79 21.77 27.12
CA VAL A 98 6.00 20.96 27.32
C VAL A 98 7.22 21.79 26.89
N PRO A 99 8.27 21.90 27.72
CA PRO A 99 9.44 22.70 27.37
C PRO A 99 10.15 22.12 26.14
N ARG A 100 10.45 22.99 25.17
CA ARG A 100 11.09 22.63 23.88
C ARG A 100 12.37 21.78 24.04
N ARG A 101 13.16 22.02 25.10
CA ARG A 101 14.37 21.23 25.41
C ARG A 101 14.08 19.74 25.65
N ARG A 102 12.96 19.39 26.30
CA ARG A 102 12.58 17.98 26.50
C ARG A 102 12.17 17.30 25.19
N ILE A 103 11.49 18.03 24.31
CA ILE A 103 11.08 17.53 22.99
C ILE A 103 12.32 17.26 22.13
N ILE A 104 13.27 18.20 22.10
CA ILE A 104 14.52 18.06 21.34
C ILE A 104 15.36 16.89 21.87
N ASN A 105 15.51 16.76 23.20
CA ASN A 105 16.27 15.64 23.79
C ASN A 105 15.60 14.28 23.57
N PHE A 106 14.26 14.22 23.52
CA PHE A 106 13.54 13.00 23.18
C PHE A 106 13.75 12.61 21.71
N LEU A 107 13.69 13.58 20.79
CA LEU A 107 13.92 13.36 19.36
C LEU A 107 15.37 12.93 19.07
N LEU A 108 16.35 13.56 19.72
CA LEU A 108 17.78 13.21 19.60
C LEU A 108 18.10 11.83 20.19
N ARG A 109 17.30 11.35 21.15
CA ARG A 109 17.45 10.01 21.72
C ARG A 109 16.69 8.93 20.95
N SER A 110 15.68 9.33 20.16
CA SER A 110 14.86 8.43 19.34
C SER A 110 15.29 8.36 17.88
N SER A 111 16.33 9.09 17.47
CA SER A 111 17.02 9.00 16.18
C SER A 111 18.22 8.07 16.29
#